data_AF-A0A6G3XH49-F1
#
_entry.id   AF-A0A6G3XH49-F1
#
_cell.length_a   1.000
_cell.length_b   1.000
_cell.length_c   1.000
_cell.angle_alpha   90.00
_cell.angle_beta   90.00
_cell.angle_gamma   90.00
#
_symmetry.space_group_name_H-M   'P 1'
#
loop_
_entity.id
_entity.type
_entity.pdbx_description
1 polymer ?
#
loop_
_entity_poly.entity_id
_entity_poly.type
_entity_poly.pdbx_seq_one_letter_code
_entity_poly.pdbx_strand_id
1 'polypeptide(L)'
;HWARTLMSDVEVADDRHPIEATPEVKAQVMADFRAGAEESAIGRRKLIRNTMFGALALVPLSGVVLLRDLGPLPEKKLRTTLWAEGKQLINMNTMTPLRPEHITVGSLAFAMPEGLDPEAHDFQTQIGKAALMIVRIEPDDIKDKRQRDWAHEGIVAFSKICTHVGCPISLYEQQTHHV
;
A
#
# COMPACT_ATOMS: atom_id res chain seq x y z
N HIS A 1 37.78 15.43 -9.69
CA HIS A 1 39.14 15.98 -9.43
C HIS A 1 39.31 17.34 -10.09
N TRP A 2 39.28 17.40 -11.42
CA TRP A 2 39.48 18.59 -12.26
C TRP A 2 38.67 19.84 -11.88
N ALA A 3 37.38 19.72 -11.58
CA ALA A 3 36.56 20.86 -11.15
C ALA A 3 37.11 21.57 -9.90
N ARG A 4 37.63 20.81 -8.93
CA ARG A 4 38.25 21.36 -7.72
C ARG A 4 39.67 21.90 -7.96
N THR A 5 40.33 21.47 -9.04
CA THR A 5 41.74 21.80 -9.32
C THR A 5 41.90 22.92 -10.35
N LEU A 6 40.91 23.14 -11.22
CA LEU A 6 41.00 24.04 -12.37
C LEU A 6 39.92 25.13 -12.42
N MET A 7 38.80 24.97 -11.72
CA MET A 7 37.74 25.98 -11.71
C MET A 7 37.92 26.92 -10.50
N SER A 8 37.57 28.19 -10.69
CA SER A 8 37.59 29.18 -9.62
C SER A 8 36.46 28.92 -8.62
N ASP A 9 36.80 28.78 -7.35
CA ASP A 9 35.84 28.62 -6.25
C ASP A 9 35.32 30.00 -5.83
N VAL A 10 34.35 30.52 -6.59
CA VAL A 10 33.69 31.80 -6.31
C VAL A 10 32.23 31.52 -6.03
N GLU A 11 31.80 31.81 -4.80
CA GLU A 11 30.39 31.80 -4.44
C GLU A 11 29.70 33.01 -5.10
N VAL A 12 28.78 32.74 -6.03
CA VAL A 12 27.93 33.75 -6.65
C VAL A 12 26.51 33.52 -6.17
N ALA A 13 25.97 34.50 -5.43
CA ALA A 13 24.55 34.54 -5.11
C ALA A 13 23.82 35.26 -6.24
N ASP A 14 22.77 34.64 -6.77
CA ASP A 14 21.86 35.26 -7.73
C ASP A 14 20.51 35.48 -7.06
N ASP A 15 19.99 36.70 -7.17
CA ASP A 15 18.71 37.05 -6.57
C ASP A 15 17.59 36.39 -7.37
N ARG A 16 16.70 35.67 -6.65
CA ARG A 16 15.54 35.07 -7.30
C ARG A 16 14.62 36.16 -7.81
N HIS A 17 14.24 36.04 -9.07
CA HIS A 17 13.20 36.86 -9.65
C HIS A 17 11.91 36.71 -8.81
N PRO A 18 11.19 37.81 -8.54
CA PRO A 18 9.90 37.75 -7.85
C PRO A 18 8.95 36.76 -8.56
N ILE A 19 8.20 35.99 -7.77
CA ILE A 19 7.19 35.06 -8.31
C ILE A 19 6.06 35.83 -9.01
N GLU A 20 5.81 37.06 -8.58
CA GLU A 20 4.79 37.93 -9.16
C GLU A 20 5.34 38.72 -10.34
N ALA A 21 4.55 38.75 -11.43
CA ALA A 21 4.79 39.68 -12.51
C ALA A 21 4.60 41.12 -12.02
N THR A 22 5.33 42.06 -12.63
CA THR A 22 5.15 43.48 -12.32
C THR A 22 3.70 43.91 -12.61
N PRO A 23 3.18 44.92 -11.89
CA PRO A 23 1.80 45.38 -12.08
C PRO A 23 1.45 45.70 -13.54
N GLU A 24 2.40 46.26 -14.29
CA GLU A 24 2.26 46.64 -15.69
C GLU A 24 2.10 45.40 -16.58
N VAL A 25 2.97 44.40 -16.42
CA VAL A 25 2.92 43.14 -17.19
C VAL A 25 1.63 42.39 -16.89
N LYS A 26 1.24 42.32 -15.61
CA LYS A 26 -0.02 41.68 -15.20
C LYS A 26 -1.24 42.38 -15.80
N ALA A 27 -1.25 43.72 -15.79
CA ALA A 27 -2.34 44.50 -16.36
C ALA A 27 -2.46 44.27 -17.88
N GLN A 28 -1.32 44.24 -18.59
CA GLN A 28 -1.28 43.98 -20.02
C GLN A 28 -1.79 42.57 -20.36
N VAL A 29 -1.29 41.52 -19.72
CA VAL A 29 -1.73 40.14 -19.96
C VAL A 29 -3.23 39.98 -19.73
N MET A 30 -3.78 40.62 -18.69
CA MET A 30 -5.22 40.58 -18.42
C MET A 30 -6.04 41.37 -19.45
N ALA A 31 -5.48 42.43 -20.03
CA ALA A 31 -6.13 43.15 -21.14
C ALA A 31 -6.14 42.29 -22.42
N ASP A 32 -4.99 41.70 -22.77
CA ASP A 32 -4.85 40.83 -23.94
C ASP A 32 -5.76 39.59 -23.84
N PHE A 33 -5.86 38.98 -22.65
CA PHE A 33 -6.77 37.86 -22.41
C PHE A 33 -8.24 38.25 -22.62
N ARG A 34 -8.66 39.43 -22.15
CA ARG A 34 -10.03 39.92 -22.35
C ARG A 34 -10.31 40.22 -23.81
N ALA A 35 -9.37 40.86 -24.50
CA ALA A 35 -9.48 41.13 -25.93
C ALA A 35 -9.63 39.82 -26.74
N GLY A 36 -8.78 38.83 -26.49
CA GLY A 36 -8.88 37.52 -27.14
C GLY A 36 -10.20 36.80 -26.82
N ALA A 37 -10.70 36.92 -25.58
CA ALA A 37 -11.99 36.36 -25.20
C ALA A 37 -13.16 37.03 -25.95
N GLU A 38 -13.14 38.35 -26.13
CA GLU A 38 -14.14 39.11 -26.89
C GLU A 38 -14.10 38.77 -28.39
N GLU A 39 -12.89 38.76 -28.98
CA GLU A 39 -12.65 38.42 -30.39
C GLU A 39 -13.12 37.00 -30.72
N SER A 40 -12.91 36.04 -29.81
CA SER A 40 -13.37 34.66 -30.01
C SER A 40 -14.90 34.55 -30.17
N ALA A 41 -15.66 35.52 -29.63
CA ALA A 41 -17.11 35.53 -29.56
C ALA A 41 -17.74 34.23 -29.01
N ILE A 42 -16.98 33.42 -28.27
CA ILE A 42 -17.38 32.07 -27.81
C ILE A 42 -18.64 32.12 -26.93
N GLY A 43 -18.84 33.22 -26.19
CA GLY A 43 -20.04 33.46 -25.37
C GLY A 43 -21.33 33.65 -26.18
N ARG A 44 -21.24 34.24 -27.39
CA ARG A 44 -22.38 34.41 -28.30
C ARG A 44 -22.68 33.12 -29.08
N ARG A 45 -21.66 32.30 -29.34
CA ARG A 45 -21.74 31.04 -30.11
C ARG A 45 -22.22 29.87 -29.23
N LYS A 46 -23.45 29.96 -28.71
CA LYS A 46 -24.01 29.00 -27.74
C LYS A 46 -24.00 27.54 -28.21
N LEU A 47 -24.28 27.29 -29.50
CA LEU A 47 -24.28 25.93 -30.05
C LEU A 47 -22.89 25.31 -29.99
N ILE A 48 -21.87 25.99 -30.54
CA ILE A 48 -20.47 25.53 -30.56
C ILE A 48 -19.95 25.30 -29.13
N ARG A 49 -20.23 26.24 -28.23
CA ARG A 49 -19.83 26.14 -26.83
C ARG A 49 -20.45 24.93 -26.14
N ASN A 50 -21.76 24.72 -26.31
CA ASN A 50 -22.47 23.65 -25.64
C ASN A 50 -22.09 22.27 -26.21
N THR A 51 -21.86 22.15 -27.52
CA THR A 51 -21.40 20.89 -28.13
C THR A 51 -19.96 20.57 -27.73
N MET A 52 -19.07 21.57 -27.64
CA MET A 52 -17.71 21.40 -27.11
C MET A 52 -17.74 20.87 -25.67
N PHE A 53 -18.57 21.46 -24.79
CA PHE A 53 -18.72 20.96 -23.42
C PHE A 53 -19.31 19.55 -23.37
N GLY A 54 -20.28 19.24 -24.23
CA GLY A 54 -20.82 17.88 -24.35
C GLY A 54 -19.76 16.87 -24.76
N ALA A 55 -18.93 17.19 -25.76
CA ALA A 55 -17.84 16.33 -26.20
C ALA A 55 -16.79 16.13 -25.09
N LEU A 56 -16.36 17.21 -24.44
CA LEU A 56 -15.39 17.15 -23.33
C LEU A 56 -15.93 16.37 -22.13
N ALA A 57 -17.23 16.46 -21.83
CA ALA A 57 -17.85 15.71 -20.75
C ALA A 57 -17.89 14.20 -21.02
N LEU A 58 -17.86 13.78 -22.29
CA LEU A 58 -17.81 12.37 -22.67
C LEU A 58 -16.39 11.80 -22.68
N VAL A 59 -15.34 12.63 -22.76
CA VAL A 59 -13.94 12.18 -22.79
C VAL A 59 -13.57 11.32 -21.56
N PRO A 60 -13.94 11.66 -20.30
CA PRO A 60 -13.65 10.82 -19.15
C PRO A 60 -14.22 9.40 -19.24
N LEU A 61 -15.30 9.18 -20.01
CA LEU A 61 -15.92 7.87 -20.15
C LEU A 61 -14.99 6.87 -20.86
N SER A 62 -14.17 7.33 -21.80
CA SER A 62 -13.16 6.46 -22.44
C SER A 62 -12.09 6.01 -21.43
N GLY A 63 -11.76 6.86 -20.46
CA GLY A 63 -10.88 6.51 -19.34
C GLY A 63 -11.44 5.38 -18.47
N VAL A 64 -12.75 5.35 -18.24
CA VAL A 64 -13.39 4.24 -17.50
C VAL A 64 -13.23 2.91 -18.25
N VAL A 65 -13.41 2.90 -19.57
CA VAL A 65 -13.24 1.70 -20.40
C VAL A 65 -11.78 1.23 -20.37
N LEU A 66 -10.85 2.14 -20.64
CA LEU A 66 -9.41 1.82 -20.67
C LEU A 66 -8.90 1.33 -19.32
N LEU A 67 -9.28 1.98 -18.21
CA LEU A 67 -8.82 1.59 -16.87
C LEU A 67 -9.46 0.29 -16.38
N ARG A 68 -10.72 0.01 -16.77
CA ARG A 68 -11.39 -1.24 -16.43
C ARG A 68 -10.75 -2.44 -17.12
N ASP A 69 -10.20 -2.25 -18.32
CA ASP A 69 -9.58 -3.32 -19.10
C ASP A 69 -8.13 -3.63 -18.68
N LEU A 70 -7.50 -2.79 -17.84
CA LEU A 70 -6.12 -3.00 -17.36
C LEU A 70 -5.97 -4.13 -16.33
N GLY A 71 -7.07 -4.73 -15.87
CA GLY A 71 -6.97 -5.89 -14.98
C GLY A 71 -8.29 -6.36 -14.41
N PRO A 72 -8.30 -7.53 -13.77
CA PRO A 72 -9.47 -8.02 -13.07
C PRO A 72 -9.82 -7.06 -11.92
N LEU A 73 -11.11 -6.83 -11.71
CA LEU A 73 -11.57 -6.04 -10.57
C LEU A 73 -11.14 -6.74 -9.27
N PRO A 74 -10.65 -5.99 -8.26
CA PRO A 74 -10.11 -6.57 -7.02
C PRO A 74 -11.18 -7.28 -6.16
N GLU A 75 -12.46 -6.99 -6.41
CA GLU A 75 -13.63 -7.56 -5.73
C GLU A 75 -13.40 -7.69 -4.20
N LYS A 76 -13.65 -8.87 -3.63
CA LYS A 76 -13.47 -9.18 -2.21
C LYS A 76 -12.27 -10.09 -1.95
N LYS A 77 -11.38 -10.30 -2.94
CA LYS A 77 -10.28 -11.29 -2.88
C LYS A 77 -9.29 -11.05 -1.74
N LEU A 78 -9.16 -9.80 -1.29
CA LEU A 78 -8.28 -9.38 -0.20
C LEU A 78 -8.95 -9.44 1.19
N ARG A 79 -10.28 -9.64 1.25
CA ARG A 79 -11.03 -9.69 2.53
C ARG A 79 -11.18 -11.10 3.10
N THR A 80 -10.76 -12.12 2.34
CA THR A 80 -10.91 -13.52 2.70
C THR A 80 -9.58 -14.23 2.66
N THR A 81 -9.33 -15.03 3.69
CA THR A 81 -8.21 -15.97 3.77
C THR A 81 -8.75 -17.39 3.85
N LEU A 82 -7.86 -18.38 3.78
CA LEU A 82 -8.24 -19.78 3.96
C LEU A 82 -8.52 -20.16 5.42
N TRP A 83 -8.36 -19.22 6.37
CA TRP A 83 -8.68 -19.45 7.77
C TRP A 83 -10.18 -19.49 8.00
N ALA A 84 -10.62 -20.50 8.75
CA ALA A 84 -11.99 -20.67 9.21
C ALA A 84 -11.95 -21.32 10.60
N GLU A 85 -13.02 -21.17 11.37
CA GLU A 85 -13.16 -21.81 12.68
C GLU A 85 -13.03 -23.33 12.57
N GLY A 86 -12.28 -23.96 13.49
CA GLY A 86 -12.07 -25.40 13.53
C GLY A 86 -10.93 -25.94 12.66
N LYS A 87 -10.27 -25.10 11.84
CA LYS A 87 -9.10 -25.55 11.06
C LYS A 87 -7.89 -25.82 11.92
N GLN A 88 -7.15 -26.88 11.59
CA GLN A 88 -5.90 -27.19 12.26
C GLN A 88 -4.76 -26.24 11.83
N LEU A 89 -3.84 -25.98 12.77
CA LEU A 89 -2.58 -25.29 12.52
C LEU A 89 -1.55 -26.32 12.03
N ILE A 90 -1.16 -26.25 10.76
CA ILE A 90 -0.18 -27.15 10.16
C ILE A 90 1.19 -26.49 10.18
N ASN A 91 2.20 -27.18 10.70
CA ASN A 91 3.58 -26.69 10.69
C ASN A 91 4.10 -26.60 9.25
N MET A 92 4.63 -25.44 8.86
CA MET A 92 5.10 -25.20 7.49
C MET A 92 6.34 -26.01 7.10
N ASN A 93 7.13 -26.48 8.07
CA ASN A 93 8.35 -27.25 7.82
C ASN A 93 8.08 -28.75 7.77
N THR A 94 7.22 -29.26 8.67
CA THR A 94 6.98 -30.70 8.81
C THR A 94 5.69 -31.17 8.14
N MET A 95 4.82 -30.25 7.72
CA MET A 95 3.50 -30.56 7.15
C MET A 95 2.59 -31.37 8.07
N THR A 96 2.85 -31.33 9.38
CA THR A 96 2.07 -32.03 10.42
C THR A 96 1.30 -31.04 11.29
N PRO A 97 0.16 -31.46 11.87
CA PRO A 97 -0.55 -30.63 12.84
C PRO A 97 0.33 -30.27 14.03
N LEU A 98 0.32 -28.99 14.41
CA LEU A 98 1.01 -28.50 15.60
C LEU A 98 0.24 -28.90 16.85
N ARG A 99 0.97 -29.42 17.83
CA ARG A 99 0.46 -29.63 19.19
C ARG A 99 1.03 -28.57 20.12
N PRO A 100 0.32 -28.17 21.19
CA PRO A 100 0.83 -27.20 22.17
C PRO A 100 2.20 -27.57 22.76
N GLU A 101 2.46 -28.88 22.93
CA GLU A 101 3.74 -29.42 23.42
C GLU A 101 4.93 -29.16 22.49
N HIS A 102 4.70 -28.87 21.20
CA HIS A 102 5.77 -28.61 20.23
C HIS A 102 6.32 -27.19 20.32
N ILE A 103 5.62 -26.29 21.02
CA ILE A 103 5.96 -24.88 21.12
C ILE A 103 6.44 -24.62 22.56
N THR A 104 7.76 -24.48 22.72
CA THR A 104 8.36 -24.13 24.01
C THR A 104 8.27 -22.63 24.26
N VAL A 105 8.26 -22.23 25.53
CA VAL A 105 8.24 -20.80 25.90
C VAL A 105 9.47 -20.10 25.31
N GLY A 106 9.24 -19.00 24.60
CA GLY A 106 10.25 -18.23 23.90
C GLY A 106 10.65 -18.77 22.53
N SER A 107 10.04 -19.88 22.07
CA SER A 107 10.22 -20.37 20.70
C SER A 107 9.24 -19.75 19.71
N LEU A 108 9.64 -19.81 18.43
CA LEU A 108 8.89 -19.33 17.28
C LEU A 108 8.61 -20.50 16.34
N ALA A 109 7.37 -20.64 15.89
CA ALA A 109 6.99 -21.60 14.86
C ALA A 109 6.16 -20.95 13.75
N PHE A 110 6.30 -21.44 12.53
CA PHE A 110 5.47 -21.01 11.40
C PHE A 110 4.40 -22.05 11.08
N ALA A 111 3.19 -21.57 10.87
CA ALA A 111 2.02 -22.39 10.60
C ALA A 111 1.21 -21.89 9.41
N MET A 112 0.42 -22.78 8.85
CA MET A 112 -0.53 -22.51 7.78
C MET A 112 -1.83 -23.29 8.04
N PRO A 113 -2.96 -22.88 7.42
CA PRO A 113 -4.22 -23.56 7.65
C PRO A 113 -4.23 -24.94 7.00
N GLU A 114 -4.94 -25.86 7.65
CA GLU A 114 -5.32 -27.13 7.04
C GLU A 114 -6.03 -26.93 5.68
N GLY A 115 -5.68 -27.82 4.73
CA GLY A 115 -6.21 -27.81 3.37
C GLY A 115 -5.44 -26.93 2.38
N LEU A 116 -4.32 -26.32 2.79
CA LEU A 116 -3.41 -25.64 1.86
C LEU A 116 -2.36 -26.63 1.34
N ASP A 117 -2.48 -27.01 0.07
CA ASP A 117 -1.55 -27.92 -0.62
C ASP A 117 -0.38 -27.14 -1.25
N PRO A 118 0.89 -27.46 -0.93
CA PRO A 118 2.07 -26.86 -1.54
C PRO A 118 2.15 -26.98 -3.06
N GLU A 119 1.55 -28.02 -3.64
CA GLU A 119 1.55 -28.28 -5.08
C GLU A 119 0.40 -27.58 -5.82
N ALA A 120 -0.51 -26.93 -5.09
CA ALA A 120 -1.62 -26.20 -5.71
C ALA A 120 -1.12 -24.98 -6.50
N HIS A 121 -1.69 -24.76 -7.68
CA HIS A 121 -1.33 -23.63 -8.56
C HIS A 121 -1.50 -22.26 -7.87
N ASP A 122 -2.44 -22.12 -6.94
CA ASP A 122 -2.69 -20.88 -6.21
C ASP A 122 -1.98 -20.81 -4.84
N PHE A 123 -1.16 -21.81 -4.49
CA PHE A 123 -0.48 -21.90 -3.18
C PHE A 123 0.19 -20.59 -2.77
N GLN A 124 1.01 -20.01 -3.66
CA GLN A 124 1.74 -18.78 -3.38
C GLN A 124 0.82 -17.58 -3.10
N THR A 125 -0.34 -17.54 -3.77
CA THR A 125 -1.33 -16.48 -3.56
C THR A 125 -2.04 -16.64 -2.20
N GLN A 126 -2.28 -17.88 -1.79
CA GLN A 126 -2.96 -18.17 -0.53
C GLN A 126 -2.03 -18.02 0.67
N ILE A 127 -0.82 -18.58 0.60
CA ILE A 127 0.15 -18.50 1.70
C ILE A 127 0.58 -17.06 1.98
N GLY A 128 0.63 -16.20 0.95
CA GLY A 128 0.88 -14.76 1.10
C GLY A 128 -0.18 -14.00 1.92
N LYS A 129 -1.31 -14.63 2.25
CA LYS A 129 -2.35 -14.09 3.15
C LYS A 129 -2.60 -14.96 4.38
N ALA A 130 -2.26 -16.24 4.31
CA ALA A 130 -2.62 -17.23 5.32
C ALA A 130 -1.45 -17.66 6.23
N ALA A 131 -0.21 -17.27 5.90
CA ALA A 131 0.96 -17.60 6.72
C ALA A 131 0.85 -17.00 8.13
N LEU A 132 1.06 -17.86 9.11
CA LEU A 132 0.88 -17.57 10.52
C LEU A 132 2.19 -17.80 11.28
N MET A 133 2.45 -16.93 12.24
CA MET A 133 3.57 -16.97 13.15
C MET A 133 3.04 -17.23 14.56
N ILE A 134 3.52 -18.30 15.18
CA ILE A 134 3.12 -18.71 16.52
C ILE A 134 4.28 -18.48 17.47
N VAL A 135 3.97 -17.85 18.59
CA VAL A 135 4.92 -17.59 19.67
C VAL A 135 4.30 -18.10 20.96
N ARG A 136 5.11 -18.71 21.83
CA ARG A 136 4.68 -18.97 23.21
C ARG A 136 5.40 -18.03 24.16
N ILE A 137 4.62 -17.18 24.82
CA ILE A 137 5.07 -16.22 25.83
C ILE A 137 4.64 -16.76 27.19
N GLU A 138 5.38 -16.45 28.26
CA GLU A 138 4.89 -16.72 29.60
C GLU A 138 3.54 -15.98 29.81
N PRO A 139 2.46 -16.63 30.27
CA PRO A 139 1.13 -16.00 30.33
C PRO A 139 1.09 -14.66 31.08
N ASP A 140 1.93 -14.53 32.12
CA ASP A 140 2.02 -13.32 32.95
C ASP A 140 2.75 -12.16 32.24
N ASP A 141 3.55 -12.45 31.20
CA ASP A 141 4.30 -11.44 30.43
C ASP A 141 3.48 -10.83 29.27
N ILE A 142 2.30 -11.39 28.99
CA ILE A 142 1.42 -10.88 27.92
C ILE A 142 0.69 -9.62 28.41
N LYS A 143 1.17 -8.45 27.97
CA LYS A 143 0.67 -7.14 28.41
C LYS A 143 -0.74 -6.82 27.88
N ASP A 144 -1.06 -7.18 26.64
CA ASP A 144 -2.36 -6.87 26.04
C ASP A 144 -3.44 -7.85 26.52
N LYS A 145 -4.57 -7.30 26.99
CA LYS A 145 -5.67 -8.10 27.52
C LYS A 145 -6.32 -9.00 26.46
N ARG A 146 -6.51 -8.51 25.24
CA ARG A 146 -7.16 -9.30 24.18
C ARG A 146 -6.25 -10.44 23.73
N GLN A 147 -4.95 -10.19 23.63
CA GLN A 147 -3.97 -11.23 23.34
C GLN A 147 -4.01 -12.33 24.41
N ARG A 148 -4.09 -11.97 25.70
CA ARG A 148 -4.28 -12.96 26.77
C ARG A 148 -5.57 -13.74 26.64
N ASP A 149 -6.68 -13.06 26.36
CA ASP A 149 -7.99 -13.70 26.22
C ASP A 149 -8.05 -14.65 25.00
N TRP A 150 -7.28 -14.39 23.95
CA TRP A 150 -7.17 -15.24 22.76
C TRP A 150 -6.05 -16.28 22.84
N ALA A 151 -5.13 -16.15 23.79
CA ALA A 151 -4.01 -17.06 23.95
C ALA A 151 -4.46 -18.40 24.53
N HIS A 152 -3.74 -19.46 24.19
CA HIS A 152 -3.90 -20.77 24.81
C HIS A 152 -2.60 -21.15 25.51
N GLU A 153 -2.59 -21.18 26.85
CA GLU A 153 -1.39 -21.48 27.66
C GLU A 153 -0.15 -20.63 27.28
N GLY A 154 -0.39 -19.35 26.99
CA GLY A 154 0.65 -18.41 26.54
C GLY A 154 0.99 -18.48 25.04
N ILE A 155 0.37 -19.39 24.29
CA ILE A 155 0.52 -19.49 22.84
C ILE A 155 -0.35 -18.45 22.16
N VAL A 156 0.28 -17.56 21.40
CA VAL A 156 -0.34 -16.49 20.63
C VAL A 156 -0.03 -16.66 19.15
N ALA A 157 -1.01 -16.32 18.32
CA ALA A 157 -0.97 -16.45 16.88
C ALA A 157 -1.03 -15.07 16.21
N PHE A 158 -0.04 -14.78 15.37
CA PHE A 158 0.05 -13.53 14.60
C PHE A 158 0.15 -13.81 13.10
N SER A 159 -0.30 -12.86 12.28
CA SER A 159 -0.01 -12.89 10.85
C SER A 159 1.50 -12.82 10.63
N LYS A 160 2.05 -13.70 9.78
CA LYS A 160 3.44 -13.59 9.30
C LYS A 160 3.61 -12.43 8.31
N ILE A 161 2.52 -11.84 7.84
CA ILE A 161 2.51 -10.80 6.79
C ILE A 161 2.36 -9.44 7.46
N CYS A 162 3.35 -8.55 7.26
CA CYS A 162 3.36 -7.23 7.88
C CYS A 162 2.23 -6.34 7.32
N THR A 163 1.67 -5.49 8.17
CA THR A 163 0.54 -4.61 7.83
C THR A 163 0.94 -3.37 7.02
N HIS A 164 2.24 -3.07 6.91
CA HIS A 164 2.74 -1.91 6.19
C HIS A 164 2.73 -2.14 4.67
N VAL A 165 3.51 -3.12 4.21
CA VAL A 165 3.70 -3.40 2.76
C VAL A 165 3.67 -4.91 2.43
N GLY A 166 3.29 -5.77 3.38
CA GLY A 166 3.11 -7.20 3.14
C GLY A 166 4.38 -8.06 3.17
N CYS A 167 5.49 -7.56 3.74
CA CYS A 167 6.71 -8.37 3.89
C CYS A 167 6.50 -9.53 4.88
N PRO A 168 7.08 -10.72 4.63
CA PRO A 168 7.02 -11.83 5.55
C PRO A 168 7.98 -11.62 6.73
N ILE A 169 7.44 -11.34 7.91
CA ILE A 169 8.22 -11.27 9.16
C ILE A 169 8.61 -12.67 9.60
N SER A 170 9.90 -12.88 9.86
CA SER A 170 10.43 -14.20 10.25
C SER A 170 11.35 -14.15 11.46
N LEU A 171 11.52 -12.97 12.04
CA LEU A 171 12.36 -12.72 13.20
C LEU A 171 11.47 -12.35 14.37
N TYR A 172 11.81 -12.88 15.55
CA TYR A 172 11.16 -12.58 16.80
C TYR A 172 12.23 -12.39 17.86
N GLU A 173 12.21 -11.25 18.56
CA GLU A 173 13.13 -10.99 19.65
C GLU A 173 12.54 -11.54 20.96
N GLN A 174 13.09 -12.66 21.44
CA GLN A 174 12.56 -13.39 22.60
C GLN A 174 12.56 -12.58 23.90
N GLN A 175 13.52 -11.68 24.12
CA GLN A 175 13.64 -10.95 25.39
C GLN A 175 12.68 -9.77 25.51
N THR A 176 12.38 -9.12 24.39
CA THR A 176 11.63 -7.86 24.34
C THR A 176 10.25 -8.02 23.68
N HIS A 177 9.99 -9.18 23.07
CA HIS A 177 8.76 -9.55 22.39
C HIS A 177 8.43 -8.68 21.15
N HIS A 178 9.45 -8.32 20.35
CA HIS A 178 9.30 -7.54 19.11
C HIS A 178 9.36 -8.40 17.84
N VAL A 179 8.67 -7.92 16.79
CA VAL A 179 8.50 -8.53 15.46
C VAL A 179 8.67 -7.51 14.34
#